data_AF-A0A8J2SGS6-F1
#
_entry.id   AF-A0A8J2SGS6-F1
#
_cell.length_a   1.000
_cell.length_b   1.000
_cell.length_c   1.000
_cell.angle_alpha   90.00
_cell.angle_beta   90.00
_cell.angle_gamma   90.00
#
_symmetry.space_group_name_H-M   'P 1'
#
loop_
_entity.id
_entity.type
_entity.pdbx_description
1 polymer ?
#
loop_
_entity_poly.entity_id
_entity_poly.type
_entity_poly.pdbx_seq_one_letter_code
_entity_poly.pdbx_strand_id
1 'polypeptide(L)'
;MSRQPRERVFTLSPVEAWLAEHDEKDDDDERRELLTGLLVKTVSAPLIRERHVKLARRLLARGADPNPLKASGYGSPLHAAARARGAFSLDLVEALLASGAAPNARTAAGAGSKTPLMVAIEALSLRPSRFPALAVIRALLRGGARVDRICGSEDVEMRMWRIERLRPEVCEEQNWIACRDTFDCIRAAGSWKAFVRRPHVDLFVLRALVVRGRAKTRDAGLRRLVTLPNPVLWRVLNYWRATS
;
A
#
# COMPACT_ATOMS: atom_id res chain seq x y z
N MET A 1 -46.80 0.03 12.30
CA MET A 1 -46.20 -0.09 10.95
C MET A 1 -44.82 0.54 10.98
N SER A 2 -43.79 -0.24 11.32
CA SER A 2 -42.42 0.23 11.48
C SER A 2 -41.77 0.44 10.11
N ARG A 3 -41.59 1.70 9.70
CA ARG A 3 -40.82 2.05 8.50
C ARG A 3 -39.34 1.79 8.77
N GLN A 4 -38.81 0.66 8.31
CA GLN A 4 -37.36 0.49 8.19
C GLN A 4 -36.81 1.47 7.14
N PRO A 5 -35.67 2.13 7.38
CA PRO A 5 -35.05 2.98 6.39
C PRO A 5 -34.53 2.09 5.25
N ARG A 6 -35.02 2.32 4.03
CA ARG A 6 -34.47 1.68 2.83
C ARG A 6 -33.02 2.14 2.67
N GLU A 7 -32.06 1.34 3.10
CA GLU A 7 -30.68 1.48 2.64
C GLU A 7 -30.72 1.42 1.11
N ARG A 8 -30.51 2.55 0.44
CA ARG A 8 -30.33 2.57 -1.01
C ARG A 8 -29.06 1.77 -1.30
N VAL A 9 -29.23 0.49 -1.61
CA VAL A 9 -28.16 -0.36 -2.14
C VAL A 9 -27.65 0.36 -3.39
N PHE A 10 -26.45 0.94 -3.29
CA PHE A 10 -25.83 1.63 -4.40
C PHE A 10 -25.46 0.56 -5.44
N THR A 11 -26.31 0.36 -6.45
CA THR A 11 -26.05 -0.57 -7.55
C THR A 11 -25.10 0.11 -8.53
N LEU A 12 -24.07 -0.62 -8.97
CA LEU A 12 -23.04 -0.08 -9.88
C LEU A 12 -23.50 -0.05 -11.34
N SER A 13 -24.58 -0.77 -11.67
CA SER A 13 -25.10 -0.92 -13.03
C SER A 13 -25.44 0.41 -13.72
N PRO A 14 -26.08 1.40 -13.09
CA PRO A 14 -26.32 2.70 -13.71
C PRO A 14 -25.03 3.48 -13.98
N VAL A 15 -24.03 3.35 -13.10
CA VAL A 15 -22.72 4.01 -13.27
C VAL A 15 -21.95 3.35 -14.41
N GLU A 16 -22.00 2.03 -14.51
CA GLU A 16 -21.35 1.27 -15.58
C GLU A 16 -22.00 1.53 -16.95
N ALA A 17 -23.33 1.64 -17.01
CA ALA A 17 -24.05 2.01 -18.23
C ALA A 17 -23.72 3.44 -18.66
N TRP A 18 -23.73 4.39 -17.73
CA TRP A 18 -23.34 5.78 -18.01
C TRP A 18 -21.90 5.92 -18.52
N LEU A 19 -20.96 5.16 -17.93
CA LEU A 19 -19.57 5.11 -18.38
C LEU A 19 -19.40 4.51 -19.78
N ALA A 20 -20.27 3.58 -20.19
CA ALA A 20 -20.25 2.97 -21.52
C ALA A 20 -20.81 3.89 -22.60
N GLU A 21 -21.77 4.76 -22.25
CA GLU A 21 -22.40 5.71 -23.18
C GLU A 21 -21.56 6.96 -23.46
N HIS A 22 -20.69 7.38 -22.53
CA HIS A 22 -19.92 8.64 -22.63
C HIS A 22 -18.43 8.39 -22.91
N ASP A 23 -18.10 7.95 -24.13
CA ASP A 23 -16.72 7.60 -24.54
C ASP A 23 -15.95 8.75 -25.23
N GLU A 24 -16.54 9.93 -25.37
CA GLU A 24 -15.92 11.02 -26.15
C GLU A 24 -15.40 12.19 -25.31
N LYS A 25 -14.42 12.87 -25.92
CA LYS A 25 -13.44 13.81 -25.39
C LYS A 25 -14.02 15.17 -25.01
N ASP A 26 -14.98 15.23 -24.10
CA ASP A 26 -15.26 16.49 -23.41
C ASP A 26 -14.41 16.55 -22.13
N ASP A 27 -13.40 17.39 -22.20
CA ASP A 27 -12.46 17.78 -21.14
C ASP A 27 -13.16 18.74 -20.15
N ASP A 28 -14.40 18.42 -19.79
CA ASP A 28 -15.16 19.20 -18.83
C ASP A 28 -14.70 18.85 -17.42
N ASP A 29 -14.17 19.84 -16.71
CA ASP A 29 -13.80 19.75 -15.29
C ASP A 29 -14.93 19.14 -14.44
N GLU A 30 -16.20 19.36 -14.83
CA GLU A 30 -17.39 18.75 -14.22
C GLU A 30 -17.38 17.22 -14.32
N ARG A 31 -17.03 16.67 -15.50
CA ARG A 31 -16.92 15.21 -15.70
C ARG A 31 -15.84 14.64 -14.79
N ARG A 32 -14.67 15.30 -14.72
CA ARG A 32 -13.58 14.88 -13.83
C ARG A 32 -14.00 14.94 -12.37
N GLU A 33 -14.72 15.98 -11.95
CA GLU A 33 -15.24 16.09 -10.59
C GLU A 33 -16.25 14.98 -10.27
N LEU A 34 -17.17 14.66 -11.19
CA LEU A 34 -18.12 13.55 -11.05
C LEU A 34 -17.42 12.20 -10.94
N LEU A 35 -16.47 11.90 -11.83
CA LEU A 35 -15.66 10.69 -11.79
C LEU A 35 -14.87 10.57 -10.47
N THR A 36 -14.32 11.68 -10.01
CA THR A 36 -13.58 11.77 -8.75
C THR A 36 -14.49 11.55 -7.54
N GLY A 37 -15.70 12.12 -7.55
CA GLY A 37 -16.71 11.91 -6.51
C GLY A 37 -17.16 10.43 -6.44
N LEU A 38 -17.37 9.79 -7.60
CA LEU A 38 -17.68 8.36 -7.69
C LEU A 38 -16.52 7.50 -7.18
N LEU A 39 -15.27 7.88 -7.49
CA LEU A 39 -14.08 7.21 -6.99
C LEU A 39 -14.04 7.28 -5.47
N VAL A 40 -14.15 8.48 -4.88
CA VAL A 40 -14.14 8.70 -3.43
C VAL A 40 -15.22 7.86 -2.74
N LYS A 41 -16.44 7.83 -3.30
CA LYS A 41 -17.53 7.02 -2.75
C LYS A 41 -17.25 5.51 -2.83
N THR A 42 -16.69 5.05 -3.94
CA THR A 42 -16.33 3.64 -4.16
C THR A 42 -15.27 3.16 -3.18
N VAL A 43 -14.22 3.96 -2.97
CA VAL A 43 -13.12 3.61 -2.05
C VAL A 43 -13.47 3.78 -0.57
N SER A 44 -14.50 4.58 -0.27
CA SER A 44 -14.97 4.80 1.11
C SER A 44 -15.89 3.69 1.63
N ALA A 45 -16.13 2.62 0.85
CA ALA A 45 -16.98 1.52 1.26
C ALA A 45 -16.40 0.80 2.49
N PRO A 46 -17.24 0.39 3.46
CA PRO A 46 -16.76 -0.24 4.70
C PRO A 46 -16.10 -1.61 4.48
N LEU A 47 -16.42 -2.27 3.35
CA LEU A 47 -15.84 -3.55 2.94
C LEU A 47 -15.56 -3.53 1.44
N ILE A 48 -14.27 -3.50 1.09
CA ILE A 48 -13.79 -3.57 -0.29
C ILE A 48 -13.92 -5.01 -0.78
N ARG A 49 -14.42 -5.09 -2.01
CA ARG A 49 -14.69 -6.32 -2.75
C ARG A 49 -14.17 -6.10 -4.16
N GLU A 50 -13.99 -7.17 -4.90
CA GLU A 50 -13.49 -7.13 -6.28
C GLU A 50 -14.18 -6.08 -7.16
N ARG A 51 -15.52 -5.95 -7.07
CA ARG A 51 -16.28 -4.96 -7.83
C ARG A 51 -15.84 -3.51 -7.57
N HIS A 52 -15.44 -3.19 -6.34
CA HIS A 52 -15.01 -1.84 -5.99
C HIS A 52 -13.63 -1.55 -6.61
N VAL A 53 -12.76 -2.56 -6.66
CA VAL A 53 -11.46 -2.48 -7.34
C VAL A 53 -11.64 -2.31 -8.84
N LYS A 54 -12.51 -3.13 -9.47
CA LYS A 54 -12.82 -3.03 -10.90
C LYS A 54 -13.37 -1.66 -11.26
N LEU A 55 -14.31 -1.15 -10.48
CA LEU A 55 -14.87 0.18 -10.68
C LEU A 55 -13.81 1.28 -10.47
N ALA A 56 -13.03 1.22 -9.39
CA ALA A 56 -11.97 2.20 -9.16
C ALA A 56 -10.95 2.24 -10.31
N ARG A 57 -10.50 1.07 -10.80
CA ARG A 57 -9.60 0.99 -11.97
C ARG A 57 -10.21 1.64 -13.21
N ARG A 58 -11.50 1.41 -13.48
CA ARG A 58 -12.21 2.04 -14.61
C ARG A 58 -12.30 3.55 -14.46
N LEU A 59 -12.67 4.04 -13.27
CA LEU A 59 -12.77 5.47 -12.98
C LEU A 59 -11.41 6.16 -13.13
N LEU A 60 -10.34 5.57 -12.58
CA LEU A 60 -8.98 6.07 -12.70
C LEU A 60 -8.50 6.08 -14.17
N ALA A 61 -8.78 5.03 -14.94
CA ALA A 61 -8.45 4.98 -16.37
C ALA A 61 -9.22 6.04 -17.20
N ARG A 62 -10.38 6.50 -16.72
CA ARG A 62 -11.18 7.57 -17.33
C ARG A 62 -10.84 8.97 -16.82
N GLY A 63 -9.76 9.13 -16.03
CA GLY A 63 -9.27 10.43 -15.58
C GLY A 63 -9.78 10.89 -14.21
N ALA A 64 -10.38 10.01 -13.41
CA ALA A 64 -10.69 10.33 -12.01
C ALA A 64 -9.41 10.72 -11.26
N ASP A 65 -9.46 11.82 -10.51
CA ASP A 65 -8.32 12.29 -9.74
C ASP A 65 -8.09 11.39 -8.52
N PRO A 66 -6.92 10.75 -8.35
CA PRO A 66 -6.61 9.96 -7.16
C PRO A 66 -6.29 10.83 -5.93
N ASN A 67 -6.12 12.14 -6.10
CA ASN A 67 -5.70 13.11 -5.07
C ASN A 67 -6.67 14.31 -4.92
N PRO A 68 -7.99 14.11 -4.75
CA PRO A 68 -8.94 15.20 -4.64
C PRO A 68 -8.68 16.10 -3.43
N LEU A 69 -8.78 17.42 -3.65
CA LEU A 69 -8.64 18.45 -2.60
C LEU A 69 -9.73 18.33 -1.52
N LYS A 70 -10.96 17.98 -1.93
CA LYS A 70 -12.13 17.78 -1.05
C LYS A 70 -12.44 16.30 -0.86
N ALA A 71 -11.42 15.49 -0.61
CA ALA A 71 -11.66 14.13 -0.18
C ALA A 71 -12.46 14.17 1.15
N SER A 72 -13.44 13.29 1.31
CA SER A 72 -14.34 13.23 2.46
C SER A 72 -13.59 13.19 3.80
N GLY A 73 -14.30 13.24 4.94
CA GLY A 73 -13.70 13.26 6.29
C GLY A 73 -12.69 12.14 6.64
N TYR A 74 -12.41 11.20 5.73
CA TYR A 74 -11.38 10.17 5.81
C TYR A 74 -10.01 10.57 5.21
N GLY A 75 -9.86 11.75 4.60
CA GLY A 75 -8.66 12.15 3.86
C GLY A 75 -8.66 11.62 2.42
N SER A 76 -7.48 11.54 1.78
CA SER A 76 -7.36 11.12 0.37
C SER A 76 -7.91 9.70 0.10
N PRO A 77 -8.26 9.35 -1.16
CA PRO A 77 -8.65 7.99 -1.55
C PRO A 77 -7.71 6.89 -1.03
N LEU A 78 -6.42 7.20 -0.93
CA LEU A 78 -5.42 6.28 -0.40
C LEU A 78 -5.55 6.05 1.12
N HIS A 79 -5.97 7.04 1.90
CA HIS A 79 -6.31 6.86 3.32
C HIS A 79 -7.52 5.94 3.49
N ALA A 80 -8.57 6.15 2.67
CA ALA A 80 -9.76 5.33 2.70
C ALA A 80 -9.40 3.86 2.40
N ALA A 81 -8.62 3.63 1.33
CA ALA A 81 -8.15 2.29 0.95
C ALA A 81 -7.25 1.64 2.03
N ALA A 82 -6.33 2.41 2.63
CA ALA A 82 -5.46 1.93 3.71
C ALA A 82 -6.23 1.53 4.99
N ARG A 83 -7.35 2.21 5.27
CA ARG A 83 -8.26 1.88 6.39
C ARG A 83 -9.21 0.74 6.05
N ALA A 84 -9.41 0.47 4.77
CA ALA A 84 -10.50 -0.36 4.32
C ALA A 84 -10.30 -1.83 4.70
N ARG A 85 -11.43 -2.51 4.93
CA ARG A 85 -11.46 -3.95 5.21
C ARG A 85 -11.70 -4.72 3.93
N GLY A 86 -11.31 -5.98 3.92
CA GLY A 86 -11.53 -6.92 2.82
C GLY A 86 -10.24 -7.42 2.19
N ALA A 87 -10.31 -8.58 1.53
CA ALA A 87 -9.15 -9.17 0.84
C ALA A 87 -8.62 -8.28 -0.31
N PHE A 88 -9.49 -7.44 -0.86
CA PHE A 88 -9.22 -6.59 -2.03
C PHE A 88 -8.70 -5.19 -1.67
N SER A 89 -8.38 -4.92 -0.40
CA SER A 89 -7.81 -3.61 0.00
C SER A 89 -6.43 -3.40 -0.61
N LEU A 90 -5.61 -4.46 -0.71
CA LEU A 90 -4.31 -4.40 -1.37
C LEU A 90 -4.44 -4.00 -2.84
N ASP A 91 -5.31 -4.69 -3.60
CA ASP A 91 -5.50 -4.41 -5.03
C ASP A 91 -5.99 -2.98 -5.28
N LEU A 92 -6.77 -2.43 -4.35
CA LEU A 92 -7.25 -1.06 -4.41
C LEU A 92 -6.12 -0.05 -4.15
N VAL A 93 -5.29 -0.30 -3.14
CA VAL A 93 -4.10 0.52 -2.83
C VAL A 93 -3.14 0.51 -4.01
N GLU A 94 -2.87 -0.65 -4.60
CA GLU A 94 -1.99 -0.77 -5.76
C GLU A 94 -2.57 -0.04 -6.99
N ALA A 95 -3.87 -0.15 -7.25
CA ALA A 95 -4.51 0.58 -8.34
C ALA A 95 -4.40 2.10 -8.18
N LEU A 96 -4.60 2.61 -6.95
CA LEU A 96 -4.46 4.03 -6.65
C LEU A 96 -3.01 4.50 -6.80
N LEU A 97 -2.05 3.76 -6.25
CA LEU A 97 -0.62 4.09 -6.37
C LEU A 97 -0.16 4.07 -7.83
N ALA A 98 -0.58 3.07 -8.61
CA ALA A 98 -0.28 2.98 -10.03
C ALA A 98 -0.85 4.16 -10.85
N SER A 99 -1.94 4.76 -10.37
CA SER A 99 -2.58 5.92 -11.00
C SER A 99 -2.04 7.26 -10.49
N GLY A 100 -0.99 7.27 -9.68
CA GLY A 100 -0.36 8.50 -9.17
C GLY A 100 -0.94 9.03 -7.85
N ALA A 101 -1.64 8.20 -7.07
CA ALA A 101 -2.05 8.59 -5.72
C ALA A 101 -0.82 8.94 -4.85
N ALA A 102 -0.90 10.06 -4.15
CA ALA A 102 0.19 10.56 -3.33
C ALA A 102 0.35 9.71 -2.05
N PRO A 103 1.45 8.94 -1.91
CA PRO A 103 1.66 8.02 -0.78
C PRO A 103 1.84 8.75 0.56
N ASN A 104 2.23 10.02 0.49
CA ASN A 104 2.49 10.91 1.63
C ASN A 104 1.41 11.99 1.77
N ALA A 105 0.25 11.80 1.13
CA ALA A 105 -0.90 12.68 1.33
C ALA A 105 -1.20 12.81 2.83
N ARG A 106 -1.70 13.96 3.24
CA ARG A 106 -2.05 14.21 4.63
C ARG A 106 -3.56 14.37 4.75
N THR A 107 -4.16 13.83 5.79
CA THR A 107 -5.52 14.24 6.19
C THR A 107 -5.53 15.72 6.58
N ALA A 108 -6.73 16.30 6.71
CA ALA A 108 -6.93 17.72 7.04
C ALA A 108 -5.96 18.26 8.12
N ALA A 109 -5.55 19.51 7.95
CA ALA A 109 -4.51 20.15 8.74
C ALA A 109 -4.84 20.19 10.25
N GLY A 110 -3.84 19.90 11.09
CA GLY A 110 -3.96 19.88 12.55
C GLY A 110 -3.04 18.84 13.20
N ALA A 111 -3.00 18.82 14.53
CA ALA A 111 -2.14 17.91 15.31
C ALA A 111 -2.41 16.41 15.06
N GLY A 112 -3.58 16.06 14.51
CA GLY A 112 -3.96 14.70 14.15
C GLY A 112 -3.86 14.37 12.66
N SER A 113 -3.13 15.16 11.87
CA SER A 113 -2.95 14.92 10.43
C SER A 113 -2.18 13.62 10.19
N LYS A 114 -2.83 12.61 9.59
CA LYS A 114 -2.25 11.28 9.35
C LYS A 114 -1.80 11.13 7.91
N THR A 115 -0.85 10.23 7.67
CA THR A 115 -0.52 9.71 6.33
C THR A 115 -1.28 8.39 6.06
N PRO A 116 -1.36 7.92 4.80
CA PRO A 116 -1.90 6.60 4.48
C PRO A 116 -1.16 5.48 5.23
N LEU A 117 0.16 5.61 5.39
CA LEU A 117 0.98 4.66 6.13
C LEU A 117 0.57 4.57 7.61
N MET A 118 0.35 5.72 8.25
CA MET A 118 -0.16 5.79 9.63
C MET A 118 -1.49 5.05 9.80
N VAL A 119 -2.42 5.29 8.88
CA VAL A 119 -3.74 4.66 8.89
C VAL A 119 -3.63 3.14 8.71
N ALA A 120 -2.72 2.68 7.85
CA ALA A 120 -2.48 1.24 7.66
C ALA A 120 -1.90 0.57 8.92
N ILE A 121 -0.99 1.23 9.64
CA ILE A 121 -0.43 0.73 10.92
C ILE A 121 -1.51 0.64 11.99
N GLU A 122 -2.35 1.68 12.13
CA GLU A 122 -3.49 1.63 13.05
C GLU A 122 -4.50 0.53 12.68
N ALA A 123 -4.76 0.33 11.38
CA ALA A 123 -5.63 -0.73 10.90
C ALA A 123 -5.05 -2.13 11.22
N LEU A 124 -3.73 -2.30 11.08
CA LEU A 124 -3.02 -3.52 11.47
C LEU A 124 -3.18 -3.81 12.96
N SER A 125 -3.01 -2.81 13.83
CA SER A 125 -3.19 -2.95 15.29
C SER A 125 -4.61 -3.37 15.69
N LEU A 126 -5.63 -2.92 14.95
CA LEU A 126 -7.01 -3.24 15.26
C LEU A 126 -7.40 -4.67 14.87
N ARG A 127 -6.88 -5.19 13.75
CA ARG A 127 -7.25 -6.51 13.18
C ARG A 127 -6.10 -7.14 12.38
N PRO A 128 -5.01 -7.59 13.04
CA PRO A 128 -3.77 -7.98 12.37
C PRO A 128 -3.91 -9.21 11.46
N SER A 129 -4.79 -10.16 11.80
CA SER A 129 -4.89 -11.46 11.12
C SER A 129 -6.07 -11.60 10.15
N ARG A 130 -6.89 -10.55 9.98
CA ARG A 130 -8.16 -10.65 9.22
C ARG A 130 -8.09 -10.09 7.79
N PHE A 131 -7.12 -9.23 7.51
CA PHE A 131 -6.98 -8.50 6.24
C PHE A 131 -5.50 -8.29 5.90
N PRO A 132 -5.14 -8.06 4.62
CA PRO A 132 -3.75 -7.94 4.18
C PRO A 132 -3.10 -6.59 4.56
N ALA A 133 -3.24 -6.15 5.81
CA ALA A 133 -2.74 -4.86 6.28
C ALA A 133 -1.21 -4.74 6.19
N LEU A 134 -0.47 -5.82 6.51
CA LEU A 134 0.99 -5.86 6.32
C LEU A 134 1.36 -5.71 4.83
N ALA A 135 0.62 -6.35 3.93
CA ALA A 135 0.86 -6.22 2.50
C ALA A 135 0.55 -4.80 2.00
N VAL A 136 -0.51 -4.17 2.51
CA VAL A 136 -0.83 -2.75 2.25
C VAL A 136 0.28 -1.82 2.72
N ILE A 137 0.83 -2.05 3.93
CA ILE A 137 1.97 -1.28 4.45
C ILE A 137 3.16 -1.41 3.51
N ARG A 138 3.51 -2.64 3.09
CA ARG A 138 4.58 -2.88 2.12
C ARG A 138 4.30 -2.20 0.77
N ALA A 139 3.07 -2.23 0.27
CA ALA A 139 2.69 -1.55 -0.96
C ALA A 139 2.85 -0.03 -0.87
N LEU A 140 2.46 0.58 0.25
CA LEU A 140 2.65 2.02 0.50
C LEU A 140 4.14 2.38 0.55
N LEU A 141 4.97 1.57 1.21
CA LEU A 141 6.43 1.77 1.26
C LEU A 141 7.06 1.64 -0.14
N ARG A 142 6.64 0.65 -0.94
CA ARG A 142 7.02 0.54 -2.37
C ARG A 142 6.57 1.77 -3.16
N GLY A 143 5.39 2.31 -2.87
CA GLY A 143 4.86 3.54 -3.45
C GLY A 143 5.60 4.82 -3.04
N GLY A 144 6.56 4.75 -2.10
CA GLY A 144 7.34 5.91 -1.65
C GLY A 144 6.79 6.59 -0.38
N ALA A 145 6.01 5.88 0.43
CA ALA A 145 5.59 6.36 1.74
C ALA A 145 6.81 6.56 2.66
N ARG A 146 6.86 7.70 3.36
CA ARG A 146 7.90 8.02 4.33
C ARG A 146 7.54 7.43 5.69
N VAL A 147 8.53 6.83 6.33
CA VAL A 147 8.48 6.35 7.72
C VAL A 147 8.60 7.48 8.75
N ASP A 148 9.11 8.64 8.33
CA ASP A 148 9.22 9.82 9.18
C ASP A 148 7.97 10.70 9.09
N ARG A 149 7.62 11.35 10.21
CA ARG A 149 6.58 12.40 10.28
C ARG A 149 5.19 11.94 9.82
N ILE A 150 4.81 10.74 10.26
CA ILE A 150 3.55 10.10 9.89
C ILE A 150 2.31 10.74 10.53
N CYS A 151 2.48 11.40 11.69
CA CYS A 151 1.44 12.17 12.37
C CYS A 151 2.05 13.38 13.08
N GLY A 152 1.89 14.59 12.54
CA GLY A 152 2.60 15.77 13.04
C GLY A 152 4.12 15.54 13.06
N SER A 153 4.72 15.51 14.25
CA SER A 153 6.13 15.20 14.48
C SER A 153 6.42 13.73 14.83
N GLU A 154 5.41 12.88 15.00
CA GLU A 154 5.60 11.46 15.34
C GLU A 154 6.18 10.67 14.15
N ASP A 155 7.14 9.80 14.44
CA ASP A 155 7.63 8.76 13.54
C ASP A 155 6.87 7.44 13.75
N VAL A 156 7.17 6.45 12.90
CA VAL A 156 6.55 5.11 12.97
C VAL A 156 6.87 4.43 14.29
N GLU A 157 8.10 4.52 14.75
CA GLU A 157 8.60 3.86 15.95
C GLU A 157 7.86 4.34 17.20
N MET A 158 7.75 5.66 17.39
CA MET A 158 7.01 6.26 18.49
C MET A 158 5.54 5.85 18.44
N ARG A 159 4.96 5.76 17.23
CA ARG A 159 3.56 5.35 17.12
C ARG A 159 3.35 3.88 17.46
N MET A 160 4.20 3.00 16.96
CA MET A 160 4.15 1.57 17.27
C MET A 160 4.31 1.33 18.77
N TRP A 161 5.28 1.99 19.41
CA TRP A 161 5.46 1.95 20.86
C TRP A 161 4.21 2.37 21.63
N ARG A 162 3.53 3.47 21.21
CA ARG A 162 2.27 3.90 21.84
C ARG A 162 1.17 2.86 21.69
N ILE A 163 1.08 2.21 20.53
CA ILE A 163 0.10 1.16 20.27
C ILE A 163 0.36 -0.06 21.15
N GLU A 164 1.61 -0.53 21.21
CA GLU A 164 2.02 -1.67 22.04
C GLU A 164 1.75 -1.43 23.52
N ARG A 165 1.96 -0.19 23.99
CA ARG A 165 1.64 0.20 25.36
C ARG A 165 0.13 0.19 25.66
N LEU A 166 -0.70 0.54 24.68
CA LEU A 166 -2.16 0.55 24.83
C LEU A 166 -2.78 -0.83 24.59
N ARG A 167 -2.08 -1.70 23.86
CA ARG A 167 -2.54 -3.03 23.42
C ARG A 167 -1.36 -3.99 23.38
N PRO A 168 -0.92 -4.52 24.51
CA PRO A 168 0.23 -5.42 24.56
C PRO A 168 0.00 -6.72 23.76
N GLU A 169 -1.26 -7.09 23.49
CA GLU A 169 -1.63 -8.31 22.76
C GLU A 169 -1.16 -8.29 21.30
N VAL A 170 -0.98 -7.10 20.71
CA VAL A 170 -0.49 -7.00 19.32
C VAL A 170 0.95 -7.46 19.19
N CYS A 171 1.74 -7.45 20.27
CA CYS A 171 3.14 -7.87 20.27
C CYS A 171 3.31 -9.37 19.99
N GLU A 172 2.27 -10.18 20.22
CA GLU A 172 2.28 -11.63 19.97
C GLU A 172 1.83 -11.97 18.54
N GLU A 173 1.27 -11.01 17.81
CA GLU A 173 0.73 -11.24 16.47
C GLU A 173 1.83 -11.24 15.41
N GLN A 174 1.89 -12.33 14.62
CA GLN A 174 2.92 -12.54 13.60
C GLN A 174 3.02 -11.38 12.60
N ASN A 175 1.89 -10.80 12.19
CA ASN A 175 1.88 -9.69 11.24
C ASN A 175 2.38 -8.38 11.87
N TRP A 176 2.20 -8.19 13.18
CA TRP A 176 2.73 -7.03 13.89
C TRP A 176 4.24 -7.13 14.06
N ILE A 177 4.73 -8.29 14.49
CA ILE A 177 6.17 -8.59 14.59
C ILE A 177 6.84 -8.37 13.23
N ALA A 178 6.28 -8.95 12.17
CA ALA A 178 6.80 -8.77 10.81
C ALA A 178 6.78 -7.30 10.34
N CYS A 179 5.79 -6.51 10.77
CA CYS A 179 5.71 -5.09 10.49
C CYS A 179 6.84 -4.31 11.18
N ARG A 180 7.04 -4.56 12.49
CA ARG A 180 8.11 -3.95 13.28
C ARG A 180 9.48 -4.27 12.71
N ASP A 181 9.75 -5.55 12.46
CA ASP A 181 11.02 -6.01 11.91
C ASP A 181 11.29 -5.39 10.53
N THR A 182 10.24 -5.14 9.73
CA THR A 182 10.35 -4.43 8.45
C THR A 182 10.84 -2.99 8.66
N PHE A 183 10.29 -2.26 9.62
CA PHE A 183 10.72 -0.89 9.92
C PHE A 183 12.13 -0.81 10.51
N ASP A 184 12.48 -1.71 11.42
CA ASP A 184 13.84 -1.81 11.98
C ASP A 184 14.86 -2.06 10.85
N CYS A 185 14.54 -2.96 9.92
CA CYS A 185 15.39 -3.24 8.77
C CYS A 185 15.48 -2.04 7.80
N ILE A 186 14.40 -1.27 7.62
CA ILE A 186 14.41 -0.04 6.81
C ILE A 186 15.31 1.01 7.46
N ARG A 187 15.24 1.17 8.79
CA ARG A 187 16.09 2.09 9.55
C ARG A 187 17.55 1.70 9.46
N ALA A 188 17.87 0.43 9.66
CA ALA A 188 19.23 -0.09 9.50
C ALA A 188 19.78 0.12 8.07
N ALA A 189 18.92 0.04 7.05
CA ALA A 189 19.29 0.31 5.67
C ALA A 189 19.30 1.81 5.31
N GLY A 190 18.72 2.68 6.14
CA GLY A 190 18.56 4.12 5.93
C GLY A 190 17.45 4.52 4.94
N SER A 191 16.93 3.60 4.12
CA SER A 191 15.78 3.86 3.24
C SER A 191 15.13 2.56 2.75
N TRP A 192 13.85 2.62 2.34
CA TRP A 192 13.15 1.48 1.71
C TRP A 192 13.92 0.94 0.50
N LYS A 193 14.45 1.84 -0.35
CA LYS A 193 15.20 1.46 -1.55
C LYS A 193 16.50 0.74 -1.21
N ALA A 194 17.18 1.15 -0.14
CA ALA A 194 18.39 0.48 0.34
C ALA A 194 18.06 -0.89 0.97
N PHE A 195 16.96 -0.96 1.73
CA PHE A 195 16.46 -2.21 2.32
C PHE A 195 16.17 -3.27 1.25
N VAL A 196 15.39 -2.92 0.22
CA VAL A 196 15.09 -3.83 -0.91
C VAL A 196 16.36 -4.23 -1.67
N ARG A 197 17.37 -3.35 -1.73
CA ARG A 197 18.66 -3.66 -2.39
C ARG A 197 19.55 -4.57 -1.55
N ARG A 198 19.36 -4.66 -0.23
CA ARG A 198 20.29 -5.31 0.69
C ARG A 198 20.54 -6.79 0.36
N PRO A 199 19.53 -7.65 0.12
CA PRO A 199 19.77 -9.05 -0.24
C PRO A 199 20.58 -9.21 -1.53
N HIS A 200 20.41 -8.30 -2.49
CA HIS A 200 21.18 -8.34 -3.73
C HIS A 200 22.64 -7.99 -3.49
N VAL A 201 22.90 -6.96 -2.67
CA VAL A 201 24.26 -6.57 -2.28
C VAL A 201 24.94 -7.72 -1.53
N ASP A 202 24.24 -8.32 -0.56
CA ASP A 202 24.76 -9.44 0.21
C ASP A 202 25.08 -10.65 -0.70
N LEU A 203 24.23 -10.93 -1.70
CA LEU A 203 24.49 -11.98 -2.69
C LEU A 203 25.73 -11.67 -3.55
N PHE A 204 25.93 -10.42 -3.97
CA PHE A 204 27.13 -10.01 -4.71
C PHE A 204 28.39 -10.14 -3.84
N VAL A 205 28.32 -9.76 -2.56
CA VAL A 205 29.42 -9.92 -1.60
C VAL A 205 29.74 -11.41 -1.40
N LEU A 206 28.73 -12.25 -1.15
CA LEU A 206 28.90 -13.70 -1.02
C LEU A 206 29.52 -14.32 -2.27
N ARG A 207 29.05 -13.92 -3.46
CA ARG A 207 29.65 -14.35 -4.72
C ARG A 207 31.12 -13.99 -4.81
N ALA A 208 31.47 -12.73 -4.51
CA ALA A 208 32.86 -12.28 -4.56
C ALA A 208 33.75 -13.06 -3.58
N LEU A 209 33.23 -13.38 -2.39
CA LEU A 209 33.94 -14.21 -1.40
C LEU A 209 34.15 -15.64 -1.92
N VAL A 210 33.13 -16.25 -2.54
CA VAL A 210 33.23 -17.62 -3.09
C VAL A 210 34.21 -17.68 -4.26
N VAL A 211 34.13 -16.75 -5.21
CA VAL A 211 35.06 -16.68 -6.37
C VAL A 211 36.50 -16.50 -5.91
N ARG A 212 36.72 -15.73 -4.84
CA ARG A 212 38.05 -15.54 -4.23
C ARG A 212 38.49 -16.68 -3.30
N GLY A 213 37.70 -17.75 -3.19
CA GLY A 213 37.98 -18.89 -2.30
C GLY A 213 37.88 -18.58 -0.80
N ARG A 214 37.33 -17.41 -0.42
CA ARG A 214 37.21 -16.93 0.97
C ARG A 214 35.92 -17.37 1.66
N ALA A 215 34.98 -17.95 0.93
CA ALA A 215 33.76 -18.54 1.47
C ALA A 215 33.42 -19.84 0.75
N LYS A 216 32.81 -20.78 1.48
CA LYS A 216 32.26 -22.03 0.94
C LYS A 216 30.80 -22.12 1.39
N THR A 217 29.90 -22.54 0.51
CA THR A 217 28.51 -22.83 0.86
C THR A 217 28.20 -24.31 0.68
N ARG A 218 27.39 -24.89 1.57
CA ARG A 218 26.84 -26.24 1.45
C ARG A 218 25.49 -26.25 0.73
N ASP A 219 24.84 -25.09 0.61
CA ASP A 219 23.57 -24.95 -0.08
C ASP A 219 23.76 -25.01 -1.60
N ALA A 220 23.08 -25.98 -2.24
CA ALA A 220 23.20 -26.23 -3.67
C ALA A 220 22.61 -25.10 -4.53
N GLY A 221 21.56 -24.43 -4.06
CA GLY A 221 20.92 -23.30 -4.74
C GLY A 221 21.82 -22.07 -4.76
N LEU A 222 22.38 -21.72 -3.60
CA LEU A 222 23.36 -20.65 -3.47
C LEU A 222 24.61 -20.94 -4.30
N ARG A 223 25.13 -22.18 -4.28
CA ARG A 223 26.26 -22.61 -5.13
C ARG A 223 26.00 -22.33 -6.61
N ARG A 224 24.81 -22.65 -7.11
CA ARG A 224 24.42 -22.38 -8.50
C ARG A 224 24.31 -20.88 -8.77
N LEU A 225 23.69 -20.12 -7.86
CA LEU A 225 23.53 -18.67 -7.99
C LEU A 225 24.88 -17.93 -8.07
N VAL A 226 25.88 -18.31 -7.26
CA VAL A 226 27.20 -17.65 -7.27
C VAL A 226 28.04 -18.00 -8.51
N THR A 227 27.76 -19.10 -9.21
CA THR A 227 28.48 -19.50 -10.43
C THR A 227 27.85 -18.99 -11.72
N LEU A 228 26.62 -18.45 -11.69
CA LEU A 228 25.95 -17.93 -12.88
C LEU A 228 26.73 -16.78 -13.56
N PRO A 229 26.73 -16.67 -14.90
CA PRO A 229 27.26 -15.49 -15.59
C PRO A 229 26.59 -14.19 -15.11
N ASN A 230 27.34 -13.09 -15.03
CA ASN A 230 26.83 -11.79 -14.56
C ASN A 230 25.51 -11.35 -15.23
N PRO A 231 25.33 -11.48 -16.56
CA PRO A 231 24.08 -11.10 -17.21
C PRO A 231 22.87 -11.91 -16.72
N VAL A 232 23.07 -13.20 -16.46
CA VAL A 232 22.00 -14.10 -15.99
C VAL A 232 21.66 -13.80 -14.55
N LEU A 233 22.67 -13.59 -13.70
CA LEU A 233 22.47 -13.19 -12.31
C LEU A 233 21.69 -11.88 -12.22
N TRP A 234 22.01 -10.88 -13.06
CA TRP A 234 21.26 -9.63 -13.11
C TRP A 234 19.79 -9.82 -13.49
N ARG A 235 19.47 -10.73 -14.43
CA ARG A 235 18.08 -11.06 -14.77
C ARG A 235 17.34 -11.70 -13.60
N VAL A 236 17.97 -12.63 -12.88
CA VAL A 236 17.39 -13.26 -11.68
C VAL A 236 17.14 -12.22 -10.59
N LEU A 237 18.10 -11.33 -10.33
CA LEU A 237 17.96 -10.28 -9.33
C LEU A 237 16.91 -9.24 -9.73
N ASN A 238 16.79 -8.90 -11.00
CA ASN A 238 15.74 -8.00 -11.49
C ASN A 238 14.35 -8.64 -11.35
N TYR A 239 14.22 -9.93 -11.65
CA TYR A 239 12.99 -10.67 -11.40
C TYR A 239 12.62 -10.63 -9.92
N TRP A 240 13.56 -10.92 -9.01
CA TRP A 240 13.33 -10.82 -7.58
C TRP A 240 12.86 -9.43 -7.14
N ARG A 241 13.44 -8.34 -7.67
CA ARG A 241 12.95 -6.98 -7.35
C ARG A 241 11.52 -6.73 -7.79
N ALA A 242 11.09 -7.31 -8.90
CA ALA A 242 9.73 -7.14 -9.39
C ALA A 242 8.71 -7.92 -8.55
N THR A 243 9.13 -9.01 -7.90
CA THR A 243 8.26 -9.88 -7.09
C THR A 243 8.35 -9.64 -5.57
N SER A 244 9.31 -8.83 -5.11
CA SER A 244 9.60 -8.57 -3.67
C SER A 244 8.92 -7.34 -3.11
#